data_AF-A0AA36MCJ0-F1
#
_entry.id   AF-A0AA36MCJ0-F1
#
_cell.length_a   1.000
_cell.length_b   1.000
_cell.length_c   1.000
_cell.angle_alpha   90.00
_cell.angle_beta   90.00
_cell.angle_gamma   90.00
#
_symmetry.space_group_name_H-M   'P 1'
#
loop_
_entity.id
_entity.type
_entity.pdbx_description
1 polymer ?
#
loop_
_entity_poly.entity_id
_entity_poly.type
_entity_poly.pdbx_seq_one_letter_code
_entity_poly.pdbx_strand_id
1 'polypeptide(L)'
;MQITIIKSETVGTRPNAAKETDPVAKFEIMDSAPANPIQYIYFLFLAGHDLAPTMRDVSKKFSVRYLLNLVLVDEEDRRYFKQQEATLWRKADKPVRKTLEPATVGGSTNGLEDTAKANVAEDHANGRDVTADDEQ
;
A
#
# COMPACT_ATOMS: atom_id res chain seq x y z
N MET A 1 18.38 -7.63 -13.71
CA MET A 1 16.96 -8.03 -13.48
C MET A 1 16.18 -6.88 -12.84
N GLN A 2 14.96 -6.62 -13.33
CA GLN A 2 14.13 -5.51 -12.88
C GLN A 2 12.64 -5.90 -12.79
N ILE A 3 11.94 -5.41 -11.76
CA ILE A 3 10.47 -5.41 -11.70
C ILE A 3 9.97 -3.97 -11.82
N THR A 4 8.95 -3.75 -12.65
CA THR A 4 8.30 -2.45 -12.82
C THR A 4 6.82 -2.59 -12.54
N ILE A 5 6.24 -1.65 -11.80
CA ILE A 5 4.78 -1.51 -11.69
C ILE A 5 4.35 -0.56 -12.81
N ILE A 6 3.45 -1.03 -13.68
CA ILE A 6 2.91 -0.24 -14.79
C ILE A 6 1.44 0.02 -14.50
N LYS A 7 1.05 1.29 -14.42
CA LYS A 7 -0.34 1.72 -14.42
C LYS A 7 -0.85 1.68 -15.86
N SER A 8 -1.96 0.99 -16.11
CA SER A 8 -2.66 0.99 -17.38
C SER A 8 -4.02 1.64 -17.18
N GLU A 9 -4.25 2.75 -17.85
CA GLU A 9 -5.51 3.48 -17.84
C GLU A 9 -6.20 3.30 -19.19
N THR A 10 -7.46 2.89 -19.17
CA THR A 10 -8.29 2.74 -20.38
C THR A 10 -9.49 3.63 -20.24
N VAL A 11 -9.68 4.58 -21.15
CA VAL A 11 -10.78 5.55 -21.14
C VAL A 11 -11.65 5.36 -22.39
N GLY A 12 -12.95 5.48 -22.21
CA GLY A 12 -13.95 5.32 -23.26
C GLY A 12 -14.50 3.90 -23.35
N THR A 13 -15.47 3.75 -24.22
CA THR A 13 -16.11 2.47 -24.55
C THR A 13 -15.66 2.05 -25.94
N ARG A 14 -15.49 0.73 -26.16
CA ARG A 14 -15.16 0.21 -27.50
C ARG A 14 -16.18 0.70 -28.54
N PRO A 15 -15.78 1.00 -29.79
CA PRO A 15 -14.44 0.80 -30.38
C PRO A 15 -13.42 1.91 -30.10
N ASN A 16 -13.85 3.09 -29.64
CA ASN A 16 -13.01 4.29 -29.49
C ASN A 16 -12.29 4.37 -28.13
N ALA A 17 -11.97 3.23 -27.53
CA ALA A 17 -11.31 3.21 -26.23
C ALA A 17 -9.84 3.61 -26.39
N ALA A 18 -9.40 4.63 -25.66
CA ALA A 18 -8.00 5.02 -25.55
C ALA A 18 -7.34 4.26 -24.39
N LYS A 19 -6.09 3.82 -24.59
CA LYS A 19 -5.30 3.15 -23.56
C LYS A 19 -3.98 3.89 -23.37
N GLU A 20 -3.69 4.25 -22.13
CA GLU A 20 -2.45 4.87 -21.68
C GLU A 20 -1.75 3.94 -20.70
N THR A 21 -0.42 3.89 -20.75
CA THR A 21 0.40 3.07 -19.86
C THR A 21 1.55 3.88 -19.31
N ASP A 22 1.73 3.86 -17.99
CA ASP A 22 2.71 4.66 -17.27
C ASP A 22 3.49 3.80 -16.27
N PRO A 23 4.83 3.74 -16.34
CA PRO A 23 5.67 3.05 -15.35
C PRO A 23 5.77 3.84 -14.03
N VAL A 24 4.95 3.49 -13.05
CA VAL A 24 4.82 4.24 -11.78
C VAL A 24 5.85 3.88 -10.71
N ALA A 25 6.48 2.70 -10.81
CA ALA A 25 7.54 2.28 -9.90
C ALA A 25 8.52 1.34 -10.60
N LYS A 26 9.81 1.50 -10.32
CA LYS A 26 10.87 0.66 -10.85
C LYS A 26 11.74 0.13 -9.71
N PHE A 27 11.89 -1.18 -9.65
CA PHE A 27 12.70 -1.89 -8.68
C PHE A 27 13.80 -2.65 -9.43
N GLU A 28 15.04 -2.20 -9.28
CA GLU A 28 16.22 -2.92 -9.76
C GLU A 28 16.61 -3.96 -8.72
N ILE A 29 16.72 -5.23 -9.13
CA ILE A 29 16.80 -6.34 -8.18
C ILE A 29 18.20 -6.94 -8.14
N MET A 30 18.75 -7.26 -9.31
CA MET A 30 20.06 -7.90 -9.42
C MET A 30 20.79 -7.33 -10.63
N ASP A 31 22.09 -7.10 -10.44
CA ASP A 31 23.03 -6.73 -11.50
C ASP A 31 23.84 -7.93 -12.00
N SER A 32 23.84 -9.05 -11.26
CA SER A 32 24.61 -10.26 -11.58
C SER A 32 23.73 -11.49 -11.83
N ALA A 33 24.24 -12.43 -12.64
CA ALA A 33 23.59 -13.72 -12.86
C ALA A 33 23.49 -14.51 -11.53
N PRO A 34 22.37 -15.21 -11.27
CA PRO A 34 22.22 -16.00 -10.07
C PRO A 34 23.20 -17.18 -10.10
N ALA A 35 24.10 -17.26 -9.12
CA ALA A 35 25.15 -18.29 -9.08
C ALA A 35 24.67 -19.66 -8.57
N ASN A 36 23.53 -19.71 -7.87
CA ASN A 36 23.00 -20.94 -7.27
C ASN A 36 21.46 -20.96 -7.34
N PRO A 37 20.81 -22.15 -7.41
CA PRO A 37 19.36 -22.31 -7.39
C PRO A 37 18.79 -22.12 -5.98
N ILE A 38 19.08 -20.98 -5.37
CA ILE A 38 18.53 -20.59 -4.06
C ILE A 38 17.26 -19.78 -4.31
N GLN A 39 16.27 -19.95 -3.44
CA GLN A 39 15.08 -19.12 -3.46
C GLN A 39 15.39 -17.73 -2.92
N TYR A 40 15.13 -16.70 -3.73
CA TYR A 40 15.28 -15.31 -3.33
C TYR A 40 13.93 -14.74 -2.87
N ILE A 41 13.97 -13.93 -1.81
CA ILE A 41 12.80 -13.21 -1.30
C ILE A 41 12.96 -11.73 -1.66
N TYR A 42 11.92 -11.13 -2.22
CA TYR A 42 11.91 -9.74 -2.63
C TYR A 42 10.86 -8.95 -1.86
N PHE A 43 11.25 -7.81 -1.30
CA PHE A 43 10.36 -6.86 -0.64
C PHE A 43 10.20 -5.63 -1.51
N LEU A 44 8.99 -5.41 -2.03
CA LEU A 44 8.65 -4.23 -2.83
C LEU A 44 7.75 -3.34 -1.98
N PHE A 45 8.29 -2.20 -1.54
CA PHE A 45 7.53 -1.23 -0.77
C PHE A 45 6.72 -0.35 -1.72
N LEU A 46 5.39 -0.37 -1.55
CA LEU A 46 4.47 0.43 -2.37
C LEU A 46 4.31 1.87 -1.84
N ALA A 47 4.67 2.10 -0.57
CA ALA A 47 4.59 3.42 0.05
C ALA A 47 5.60 4.38 -0.61
N GLY A 48 5.16 5.61 -0.89
CA GLY A 48 5.97 6.63 -1.56
C GLY A 48 5.77 6.71 -3.07
N HIS A 49 5.09 5.74 -3.68
CA HIS A 49 4.62 5.84 -5.07
C HIS A 49 3.19 6.39 -5.11
N ASP A 50 2.89 7.21 -6.12
CA ASP A 50 1.53 7.72 -6.35
C ASP A 50 0.65 6.62 -6.97
N LEU A 51 0.08 5.78 -6.09
CA LEU A 51 -0.75 4.65 -6.45
C LEU A 51 -2.20 4.88 -6.02
N ALA A 52 -3.11 4.75 -6.97
CA ALA A 52 -4.55 4.65 -6.72
C ALA A 52 -4.99 3.16 -6.60
N PRO A 53 -6.13 2.86 -5.96
CA PRO A 53 -6.72 1.52 -6.04
C PRO A 53 -6.98 1.09 -7.48
N THR A 54 -7.00 -0.21 -7.74
CA THR A 54 -7.46 -0.76 -9.01
C THR A 54 -8.93 -0.44 -9.20
N MET A 55 -9.24 0.17 -10.34
CA MET A 55 -10.59 0.61 -10.71
C MET A 55 -11.03 -0.17 -11.94
N ARG A 56 -12.07 -0.99 -11.81
CA ARG A 56 -12.59 -1.81 -12.91
C ARG A 56 -13.93 -1.26 -13.39
N ASP A 57 -14.00 -0.95 -14.68
CA ASP A 57 -15.22 -0.55 -15.40
C ASP A 57 -16.05 0.52 -14.69
N VAL A 58 -15.39 1.55 -14.17
CA VAL A 58 -16.03 2.63 -13.40
C VAL A 58 -17.03 3.35 -14.30
N SER A 59 -18.31 3.18 -13.96
CA SER A 59 -19.45 3.69 -14.74
C SER A 59 -19.37 3.37 -16.24
N LYS A 60 -18.68 2.29 -16.63
CA LYS A 60 -18.39 1.93 -18.04
C LYS A 60 -17.62 3.02 -18.83
N LYS A 61 -17.02 3.98 -18.14
CA LYS A 61 -16.28 5.10 -18.74
C LYS A 61 -14.78 4.87 -18.75
N PHE A 62 -14.22 4.28 -17.70
CA PHE A 62 -12.79 4.03 -17.62
C PHE A 62 -12.44 2.85 -16.71
N SER A 63 -11.20 2.38 -16.83
CA SER A 63 -10.56 1.40 -15.94
C SER A 63 -9.12 1.82 -15.66
N VAL A 64 -8.66 1.58 -14.44
CA VAL A 64 -7.25 1.70 -14.03
C VAL A 64 -6.79 0.36 -13.47
N ARG A 65 -5.77 -0.23 -14.08
CA ARG A 65 -5.18 -1.53 -13.72
C ARG A 65 -3.69 -1.39 -13.48
N TYR A 66 -3.14 -2.25 -12.65
CA TYR A 66 -1.69 -2.30 -12.41
C TYR A 66 -1.13 -3.63 -12.90
N LEU A 67 -0.03 -3.57 -13.62
CA LEU A 67 0.70 -4.72 -14.13
C LEU A 67 2.07 -4.76 -13.45
N LEU A 68 2.40 -5.89 -12.84
CA LEU A 68 3.78 -6.23 -12.49
C LEU A 68 4.47 -6.72 -13.75
N ASN A 69 5.47 -5.98 -14.19
CA ASN A 69 6.28 -6.28 -15.35
C ASN A 69 7.68 -6.69 -14.91
N LEU A 70 7.97 -7.98 -14.99
CA LEU A 70 9.30 -8.55 -14.78
C LEU A 70 10.09 -8.46 -16.09
N VAL A 71 11.30 -7.91 -16.01
CA VAL A 71 12.25 -7.78 -17.10
C VAL A 71 13.54 -8.50 -16.72
N LEU A 72 13.93 -9.47 -17.54
CA LEU A 72 15.22 -10.15 -17.47
C LEU A 72 16.03 -9.77 -18.71
N VAL A 73 17.33 -9.52 -18.50
CA VAL A 73 18.30 -9.27 -19.57
C VAL A 73 19.38 -10.32 -19.40
N ASP A 74 19.78 -10.97 -20.48
CA ASP A 74 20.87 -11.94 -20.49
C ASP A 74 22.20 -11.31 -20.96
N GLU A 75 23.24 -12.11 -21.08
CA GLU A 75 24.59 -11.68 -21.47
C GLU A 75 24.68 -11.24 -22.95
N GLU A 76 23.72 -11.63 -23.78
CA GLU A 76 23.63 -11.26 -25.20
C GLU A 76 22.70 -10.04 -25.42
N ASP A 77 22.34 -9.32 -24.35
CA ASP A 77 21.37 -8.21 -24.34
C ASP A 77 19.95 -8.59 -24.81
N ARG A 78 19.58 -9.87 -24.75
CA ARG A 78 18.22 -10.32 -25.05
C ARG A 78 17.32 -10.05 -23.85
N ARG A 79 16.12 -9.53 -24.13
CA ARG A 79 15.15 -9.10 -23.12
C ARG A 79 13.97 -10.07 -23.04
N TYR A 80 13.73 -10.61 -21.85
CA TYR A 80 12.60 -11.46 -21.54
C TYR A 80 11.62 -10.73 -20.64
N PHE A 81 10.33 -10.85 -20.95
CA PHE A 81 9.27 -10.13 -20.25
C PHE A 81 8.22 -11.09 -19.70
N LYS A 82 7.76 -10.81 -18.48
CA LYS A 82 6.55 -11.45 -17.93
C LYS A 82 5.70 -10.38 -17.25
N GLN A 83 4.42 -10.32 -17.64
CA GLN A 83 3.45 -9.40 -17.06
C GLN A 83 2.36 -10.16 -16.32
N GLN A 84 1.98 -9.64 -15.15
CA GLN A 84 0.88 -10.14 -14.35
C GLN A 84 0.07 -8.99 -13.76
N GLU A 85 -1.26 -9.09 -13.78
CA GLU A 85 -2.12 -8.07 -13.16
C GLU A 85 -2.03 -8.18 -11.63
N ALA A 86 -1.81 -7.03 -10.98
CA ALA A 86 -1.90 -6.86 -9.54
C ALA A 86 -3.13 -6.01 -9.20
N THR A 87 -3.91 -6.47 -8.22
CA THR A 87 -5.07 -5.72 -7.72
C THR A 87 -4.68 -4.94 -6.48
N LEU A 88 -4.72 -3.61 -6.56
CA LEU A 88 -4.45 -2.71 -5.46
C LEU A 88 -5.76 -2.24 -4.82
N TRP A 89 -5.78 -2.11 -3.50
CA TRP A 89 -6.93 -1.62 -2.74
C TRP A 89 -6.46 -0.63 -1.67
N ARG A 90 -7.30 0.36 -1.37
CA ARG A 90 -7.05 1.29 -0.26
C ARG A 90 -7.47 0.61 1.04
N LYS A 91 -6.54 0.49 1.98
CA LYS A 91 -6.85 0.05 3.33
C LYS A 91 -7.70 1.10 4.04
N ALA A 92 -8.80 0.69 4.65
CA ALA A 92 -9.62 1.57 5.47
C ALA A 92 -8.86 1.96 6.75
N ASP A 93 -9.01 3.22 7.15
CA ASP A 93 -8.48 3.68 8.43
C ASP A 93 -9.21 2.98 9.58
N LYS A 94 -8.49 2.66 10.65
CA LYS A 94 -9.13 2.17 11.88
C LYS A 94 -10.06 3.28 12.38
N PRO A 95 -11.32 3.00 12.73
CA PRO A 95 -12.20 4.03 13.27
C PRO A 95 -11.57 4.55 14.57
N VAL A 96 -11.18 5.83 14.56
CA VAL A 96 -10.80 6.54 15.78
C VAL A 96 -12.06 6.57 16.63
N ARG A 97 -12.15 5.68 17.62
CA ARG A 97 -13.20 5.79 18.65
C ARG A 97 -12.93 7.10 19.38
N LYS A 98 -13.62 8.18 18.99
CA LYS A 98 -13.82 9.30 19.89
C LYS A 98 -14.70 8.77 21.00
N THR A 99 -14.10 8.39 22.11
CA THR A 99 -14.82 8.28 23.39
C THR A 99 -15.35 9.67 23.66
N LEU A 100 -16.57 9.95 23.21
CA LEU A 100 -17.35 11.05 23.72
C LEU A 100 -17.66 10.64 25.16
N GLU A 101 -16.89 11.15 26.11
CA GLU A 101 -17.26 11.06 27.51
C GLU A 101 -18.68 11.64 27.64
N PRO A 102 -19.62 10.94 28.28
CA PRO A 102 -20.93 11.50 28.52
C PRO A 102 -20.75 12.73 29.41
N ALA A 103 -21.08 13.90 28.90
CA ALA A 103 -21.15 15.11 29.69
C ALA A 103 -22.15 14.87 30.84
N THR A 104 -21.62 14.62 32.04
CA THR A 104 -22.39 14.55 33.26
C THR A 104 -23.06 15.90 33.46
N VAL A 105 -24.39 15.94 33.39
CA VAL A 105 -25.18 17.13 33.72
C VAL A 105 -25.07 17.35 35.23
N GLY A 106 -24.16 18.22 35.65
CA GLY A 106 -24.00 18.71 37.02
C GLY A 106 -24.11 20.24 37.05
N GLY A 107 -24.94 20.76 37.95
CA GLY A 107 -25.40 22.16 37.96
C GLY A 107 -24.40 23.24 38.39
N SER A 108 -24.80 24.48 38.07
CA SER A 108 -24.50 25.80 38.64
C SER A 108 -23.08 26.27 39.03
N THR A 109 -22.73 27.41 38.40
CA THR A 109 -22.06 28.64 38.90
C THR A 109 -20.54 28.69 39.14
N ASN A 110 -19.90 29.49 38.27
CA ASN A 110 -18.83 30.51 38.44
C ASN A 110 -17.54 30.21 39.21
N GLY A 111 -16.38 30.46 38.56
CA GLY A 111 -15.18 31.01 39.21
C GLY A 111 -13.81 30.59 38.65
N LEU A 112 -13.13 31.55 37.99
CA LEU A 112 -11.71 31.97 38.13
C LEU A 112 -10.51 31.03 37.79
N GLU A 113 -9.73 31.49 36.79
CA GLU A 113 -8.26 31.50 36.56
C GLU A 113 -7.36 30.23 36.53
N ASP A 114 -6.75 30.07 35.35
CA ASP A 114 -5.30 30.02 35.03
C ASP A 114 -4.41 28.80 35.36
N THR A 115 -3.37 28.65 34.52
CA THR A 115 -2.13 27.84 34.62
C THR A 115 -2.02 26.47 33.90
N ALA A 116 -1.30 26.52 32.77
CA ALA A 116 -0.20 25.66 32.32
C ALA A 116 -0.05 24.21 32.84
N LYS A 117 0.05 23.24 31.91
CA LYS A 117 1.32 22.58 31.51
C LYS A 117 1.06 21.38 30.58
N ALA A 118 2.04 21.19 29.70
CA ALA A 118 2.19 20.07 28.77
C ALA A 118 2.30 18.72 29.50
N ASN A 119 1.98 17.63 28.81
CA ASN A 119 2.71 16.37 28.97
C ASN A 119 2.79 15.60 27.66
N VAL A 120 4.04 15.45 27.22
CA VAL A 120 4.55 14.47 26.26
C VAL A 120 4.41 13.09 26.86
N ALA A 121 3.99 12.10 26.06
CA ALA A 121 4.18 10.70 26.39
C ALA A 121 4.55 9.94 25.10
N GLU A 122 5.85 9.83 24.87
CA GLU A 122 6.43 8.67 24.19
C GLU A 122 6.09 7.43 25.02
N ASP A 123 5.73 6.31 24.39
CA ASP A 123 6.42 5.08 24.77
C ASP A 123 6.32 3.97 23.71
N HIS A 124 7.48 3.37 23.48
CA HIS A 124 7.69 2.14 22.73
C HIS A 124 7.23 0.95 23.58
N ALA A 125 6.62 -0.08 22.97
CA ALA A 125 7.13 -1.45 23.06
C ALA A 125 6.23 -2.49 22.37
N ASN A 126 6.93 -3.33 21.62
CA ASN A 126 6.59 -4.64 21.10
C ASN A 126 6.03 -5.58 22.19
N GLY A 127 5.01 -6.38 21.86
CA GLY A 127 4.52 -7.45 22.73
C GLY A 127 3.72 -8.49 21.94
N ARG A 128 4.40 -9.59 21.59
CA ARG A 128 3.81 -10.86 21.13
C ARG A 128 2.79 -11.34 22.16
N ASP A 129 1.62 -11.76 21.70
CA ASP A 129 0.76 -12.66 22.47
C ASP A 129 0.73 -14.01 21.75
N VAL A 130 1.29 -15.01 22.42
CA VAL A 130 1.26 -16.43 22.04
C VAL A 130 0.41 -17.06 23.13
N THR A 131 -0.88 -17.25 22.85
CA THR A 131 -1.77 -17.96 23.77
C THR A 131 -1.38 -19.43 23.78
N ALA A 132 -0.84 -19.87 24.90
CA ALA A 132 -0.75 -21.25 25.30
C ALA A 132 -2.15 -21.73 25.72
N ASP A 133 -2.63 -22.80 25.09
CA ASP A 133 -3.74 -23.60 25.60
C ASP A 133 -3.13 -24.77 26.38
N ASP A 134 -3.52 -24.85 27.66
CA ASP A 134 -3.09 -25.77 28.69
C ASP A 134 -4.05 -26.98 28.79
N GLU A 135 -3.46 -28.12 29.16
CA GLU A 135 -4.03 -29.26 29.92
C GLU A 135 -5.21 -30.11 29.36
N GLN A 136 -4.87 -31.32 28.87
CA GLN A 136 -5.13 -32.62 29.55
C GLN A 136 -4.38 -33.78 28.86
#